data_AF-A0A0F9J3C7-F1
#
_entry.id   AF-A0A0F9J3C7-F1
#
_cell.length_a   1.000
_cell.length_b   1.000
_cell.length_c   1.000
_cell.angle_alpha   90.00
_cell.angle_beta   90.00
_cell.angle_gamma   90.00
#
_symmetry.space_group_name_H-M   'P 1'
#
loop_
_entity.id
_entity.type
_entity.pdbx_description
1 polymer ?
#
loop_
_entity_poly.entity_id
_entity_poly.type
_entity_poly.pdbx_seq_one_letter_code
_entity_poly.pdbx_strand_id
1 'polypeptide(L)'
;MLKNTPFELAFRALNELLLAVASSQPQDDLTLKAVWDDFMMCKVLPRIEGDTDKLATSDGKALLVELSTVLADQLAPIWLASDTDEANQRPDLYREKIVADGATEEEKVLRIPCRSKAKLKWMSERLASATFTSFWP
;
A
#
# COMPACT_ATOMS: atom_id res chain seq x y z
N MET A 1 -1.56 17.24 24.83
CA MET A 1 -0.80 16.00 25.11
C MET A 1 0.11 15.59 23.94
N LEU A 2 -0.30 15.64 22.66
CA LEU A 2 0.56 15.21 21.52
C LEU A 2 1.15 16.34 20.65
N LYS A 3 0.71 17.59 20.83
CA LYS A 3 1.15 18.73 19.99
C LYS A 3 2.68 18.87 19.97
N ASN A 4 3.24 19.03 18.78
CA ASN A 4 4.69 19.21 18.52
C ASN A 4 5.56 17.98 18.86
N THR A 5 4.97 16.79 18.93
CA THR A 5 5.73 15.55 19.05
C THR A 5 5.76 14.80 17.72
N PRO A 6 6.80 14.00 17.41
CA PRO A 6 6.81 13.13 16.24
C PRO A 6 5.60 12.17 16.19
N PHE A 7 5.05 11.84 17.36
CA PHE A 7 3.86 10.99 17.51
C PHE A 7 2.57 11.65 17.02
N GLU A 8 2.51 12.99 16.90
CA GLU A 8 1.31 13.68 16.41
C GLU A 8 0.96 13.25 14.97
N LEU A 9 1.97 13.17 14.11
CA LEU A 9 1.80 12.79 12.70
C LEU A 9 1.45 11.30 12.58
N ALA A 10 2.13 10.45 13.34
CA ALA A 10 1.83 9.02 13.37
C ALA A 10 0.40 8.75 13.86
N PHE A 11 -0.05 9.45 14.91
CA PHE A 11 -1.40 9.33 15.44
C PHE A 11 -2.46 9.84 14.45
N ARG A 12 -2.19 10.95 13.74
CA ARG A 12 -3.09 11.45 12.68
C ARG A 12 -3.24 10.42 11.56
N ALA A 13 -2.13 9.87 11.08
CA ALA A 13 -2.14 8.86 10.04
C ALA A 13 -2.88 7.58 10.50
N LEU A 14 -2.66 7.14 11.74
CA LEU A 14 -3.38 6.00 12.31
C LEU A 14 -4.89 6.27 12.39
N ASN A 15 -5.31 7.45 12.84
CA ASN A 15 -6.74 7.79 12.89
C ASN A 15 -7.38 7.82 11.50
N GLU A 16 -6.67 8.34 10.50
CA GLU A 16 -7.13 8.31 9.11
C GLU A 16 -7.28 6.87 8.59
N LEU A 17 -6.37 5.97 8.97
CA LEU A 17 -6.50 4.55 8.64
C LEU A 17 -7.72 3.92 9.32
N LEU A 18 -7.93 4.19 10.61
CA LEU A 18 -9.11 3.67 11.33
C LEU A 18 -10.41 4.17 10.70
N LEU A 19 -10.45 5.43 10.27
CA LEU A 19 -11.59 5.97 9.53
C LEU A 19 -11.77 5.30 8.17
N ALA A 20 -10.68 5.02 7.44
CA ALA A 20 -10.74 4.29 6.17
C ALA A 20 -11.31 2.86 6.37
N VAL A 21 -10.83 2.13 7.38
CA VAL A 21 -11.36 0.80 7.73
C VAL A 21 -12.85 0.88 8.10
N ALA A 22 -13.23 1.84 8.95
CA ALA A 22 -14.62 2.02 9.35
C ALA A 22 -15.54 2.40 8.18
N SER A 23 -15.03 3.17 7.21
CA SER A 23 -15.80 3.60 6.04
C SER A 23 -15.96 2.48 5.02
N SER A 24 -14.90 1.70 4.79
CA SER A 24 -14.90 0.58 3.84
C SER A 24 -15.55 -0.69 4.37
N GLN A 25 -15.72 -0.82 5.70
CA GLN A 25 -16.37 -1.95 6.37
C GLN A 25 -15.97 -3.33 5.78
N PRO A 26 -14.66 -3.65 5.72
CA PRO A 26 -14.19 -4.88 5.10
C PRO A 26 -14.82 -6.10 5.78
N GLN A 27 -15.43 -6.99 4.98
CA GLN A 27 -16.05 -8.23 5.47
C GLN A 27 -15.09 -9.43 5.39
N ASP A 28 -14.01 -9.28 4.64
CA ASP A 28 -12.99 -10.28 4.41
C ASP A 28 -11.59 -9.68 4.48
N ASP A 29 -10.61 -10.57 4.63
CA ASP A 29 -9.22 -10.22 4.80
C ASP A 29 -8.58 -9.56 3.56
N LEU A 30 -9.02 -9.92 2.34
CA LEU A 30 -8.50 -9.28 1.11
C LEU A 30 -8.96 -7.83 1.02
N THR A 31 -10.22 -7.56 1.38
CA THR A 31 -10.76 -6.20 1.43
C THR A 31 -10.07 -5.38 2.53
N LEU A 32 -9.80 -5.96 3.70
CA LEU A 32 -9.02 -5.27 4.74
C LEU A 32 -7.61 -4.93 4.24
N LYS A 33 -6.93 -5.86 3.57
CA LYS A 33 -5.61 -5.63 2.97
C LYS A 33 -5.63 -4.60 1.85
N ALA A 34 -6.72 -4.51 1.09
CA ALA A 34 -6.93 -3.46 0.10
C ALA A 34 -6.93 -2.06 0.74
N VAL A 35 -7.58 -1.90 1.91
CA VAL A 35 -7.58 -0.65 2.67
C VAL A 35 -6.16 -0.29 3.13
N TRP A 36 -5.40 -1.26 3.64
CA TRP A 36 -4.01 -1.06 4.03
C TRP A 36 -3.10 -0.70 2.84
N ASP A 37 -3.27 -1.36 1.70
CA ASP A 37 -2.53 -1.05 0.47
C ASP A 37 -2.79 0.40 0.00
N ASP A 38 -4.04 0.84 -0.02
CA ASP A 38 -4.38 2.23 -0.35
C ASP A 38 -3.83 3.22 0.69
N PHE A 39 -3.86 2.87 1.99
CA PHE A 39 -3.23 3.68 3.03
C PHE A 39 -1.72 3.84 2.82
N MET A 40 -1.02 2.75 2.47
CA MET A 40 0.41 2.81 2.15
C MET A 40 0.69 3.76 0.99
N MET A 41 -0.13 3.68 -0.07
CA MET A 41 -0.02 4.55 -1.25
C MET A 41 -0.33 6.02 -0.96
N CYS A 42 -1.26 6.33 -0.06
CA CYS A 42 -1.68 7.71 0.20
C CYS A 42 -0.94 8.39 1.35
N LYS A 43 -0.49 7.63 2.35
CA LYS A 43 -0.01 8.19 3.62
C LYS A 43 1.45 7.87 3.92
N VAL A 44 1.92 6.66 3.61
CA VAL A 44 3.28 6.23 4.00
C VAL A 44 4.29 6.46 2.89
N LEU A 45 4.13 5.80 1.75
CA LEU A 45 5.11 5.87 0.64
C LEU A 45 5.36 7.30 0.12
N PRO A 46 4.36 8.20 0.04
CA PRO A 46 4.59 9.60 -0.35
C PRO A 46 5.54 10.40 0.54
N ARG A 47 5.85 9.91 1.75
CA ARG A 47 6.76 10.55 2.71
C ARG A 47 8.15 9.91 2.72
N ILE A 48 8.36 8.86 1.93
CA ILE A 48 9.64 8.19 1.78
C ILE A 48 10.30 8.68 0.49
N GLU A 49 11.37 9.44 0.65
CA GLU A 49 12.16 9.98 -0.45
C GLU A 49 13.58 10.24 0.03
N GLY A 50 14.56 10.12 -0.85
CA GLY A 50 15.95 10.28 -0.50
C GLY A 50 16.90 9.51 -1.40
N ASP A 51 18.18 9.69 -1.10
CA ASP A 51 19.28 8.88 -1.59
C ASP A 51 19.51 7.65 -0.69
N THR A 52 20.55 6.88 -0.99
CA THR A 52 20.92 5.68 -0.24
C THR A 52 21.25 5.98 1.22
N ASP A 53 21.84 7.14 1.52
CA ASP A 53 22.23 7.53 2.88
C ASP A 53 20.99 7.83 3.73
N LYS A 54 20.03 8.60 3.19
CA LYS A 54 18.77 8.90 3.88
C LYS A 54 17.87 7.66 3.99
N LEU A 55 17.93 6.75 3.03
CA LEU A 55 17.12 5.53 2.97
C LEU A 55 17.87 4.29 3.49
N ALA A 56 18.79 4.50 4.43
CA ALA A 56 19.42 3.44 5.22
C ALA A 56 18.76 3.33 6.60
N THR A 57 18.68 2.11 7.15
CA THR A 57 18.34 1.89 8.55
C THR A 57 19.52 2.26 9.45
N SER A 58 19.29 2.34 10.77
CA SER A 58 20.37 2.54 11.75
C SER A 58 21.51 1.52 11.64
N ASP A 59 21.19 0.33 11.15
CA ASP A 59 22.13 -0.79 10.98
C ASP A 59 22.74 -0.83 9.56
N GLY A 60 22.51 0.22 8.75
CA GLY A 60 23.05 0.34 7.39
C GLY A 60 22.34 -0.49 6.32
N LYS A 61 21.17 -1.05 6.61
CA LYS A 61 20.40 -1.82 5.62
C LYS A 61 19.54 -0.91 4.75
N ALA A 62 19.20 -1.35 3.54
CA ALA A 62 18.31 -0.60 2.66
C ALA A 62 16.87 -0.58 3.21
N LEU A 63 16.37 0.60 3.56
CA LEU A 63 15.04 0.80 4.15
C LEU A 63 13.92 0.23 3.26
N LEU A 64 14.00 0.44 1.95
CA LEU A 64 12.98 -0.03 1.00
C LEU A 64 12.91 -1.56 0.93
N VAL A 65 14.03 -2.25 1.14
CA VAL A 65 14.08 -3.72 1.16
C VAL A 65 13.43 -4.25 2.43
N GLU A 66 13.77 -3.70 3.59
CA GLU A 66 13.17 -4.09 4.87
C GLU A 66 11.65 -3.82 4.87
N LEU A 67 11.23 -2.65 4.36
CA LEU A 67 9.81 -2.34 4.19
C LEU A 67 9.12 -3.33 3.25
N SER A 68 9.76 -3.68 2.13
CA SER A 68 9.22 -4.67 1.19
C SER A 68 9.02 -6.04 1.85
N THR A 69 9.95 -6.47 2.71
CA THR A 69 9.85 -7.73 3.45
C THR A 69 8.67 -7.71 4.42
N VAL A 70 8.52 -6.63 5.20
CA VAL A 70 7.40 -6.50 6.14
C VAL A 70 6.06 -6.48 5.40
N LEU A 71 5.95 -5.71 4.32
CA LEU A 71 4.72 -5.66 3.54
C LEU A 71 4.40 -6.97 2.83
N ALA A 72 5.43 -7.72 2.39
CA ALA A 72 5.22 -9.04 1.79
C ALA A 72 4.55 -10.02 2.74
N ASP A 73 4.94 -10.00 4.01
CA ASP A 73 4.34 -10.81 5.07
C ASP A 73 2.94 -10.30 5.44
N GLN A 74 2.80 -9.01 5.76
CA GLN A 74 1.57 -8.43 6.28
C GLN A 74 0.46 -8.29 5.23
N LEU A 75 0.81 -8.13 3.95
CA LEU A 75 -0.14 -8.01 2.84
C LEU A 75 -0.26 -9.32 2.04
N ALA A 76 0.23 -10.46 2.53
CA ALA A 76 -0.10 -11.75 1.93
C ALA A 76 -1.61 -12.04 2.10
N PRO A 77 -2.35 -12.48 1.05
CA PRO A 77 -1.82 -12.97 -0.21
C PRO A 77 -1.74 -11.92 -1.32
N ILE A 78 -2.35 -10.73 -1.16
CA ILE A 78 -2.43 -9.70 -2.22
C ILE A 78 -1.05 -9.24 -2.73
N TRP A 79 -0.03 -9.32 -1.88
CA TRP A 79 1.35 -9.04 -2.27
C TRP A 79 1.94 -10.13 -3.17
N LEU A 80 1.59 -11.39 -2.95
CA LEU A 80 2.15 -12.53 -3.67
C LEU A 80 1.37 -12.88 -4.94
N ALA A 81 0.13 -12.39 -5.06
CA ALA A 81 -0.71 -12.59 -6.23
C ALA A 81 0.01 -12.17 -7.53
N SER A 82 -0.09 -13.03 -8.55
CA SER A 82 0.32 -12.71 -9.91
C SER A 82 -0.84 -12.10 -10.70
N ASP A 83 -0.56 -11.61 -11.91
CA ASP A 83 -1.59 -11.08 -12.80
C ASP A 83 -2.63 -12.13 -13.20
N THR A 84 -2.28 -13.42 -13.10
CA THR A 84 -3.17 -14.55 -13.42
C THR A 84 -3.95 -15.08 -12.23
N ASP A 85 -3.64 -14.62 -11.01
CA ASP A 85 -4.25 -15.10 -9.76
C ASP A 85 -5.28 -14.08 -9.24
N GLU A 86 -6.39 -13.95 -9.96
CA GLU A 86 -7.46 -13.01 -9.62
C GLU A 86 -8.06 -13.26 -8.22
N ALA A 87 -8.02 -14.51 -7.74
CA ALA A 87 -8.58 -14.89 -6.45
C ALA A 87 -7.83 -14.23 -5.28
N ASN A 88 -6.51 -14.13 -5.38
CA ASN A 88 -5.67 -13.49 -4.36
C ASN A 88 -5.42 -12.01 -4.63
N GLN A 89 -5.90 -11.45 -5.74
CA GLN A 89 -5.83 -10.02 -5.98
C GLN A 89 -6.78 -9.25 -5.05
N ARG A 90 -6.37 -8.01 -4.73
CA ARG A 90 -7.19 -7.13 -3.90
C ARG A 90 -8.35 -6.55 -4.71
N PRO A 91 -9.52 -6.31 -4.10
CA PRO A 91 -10.55 -5.50 -4.74
C PRO A 91 -10.11 -4.03 -4.83
N ASP A 92 -10.55 -3.35 -5.89
CA ASP A 92 -10.52 -1.90 -5.99
C ASP A 92 -11.71 -1.32 -5.21
N LEU A 93 -11.43 -0.50 -4.19
CA LEU A 93 -12.45 0.00 -3.27
C LEU A 93 -13.30 1.13 -3.85
N TYR A 94 -12.89 1.71 -4.99
CA TYR A 94 -13.51 2.90 -5.56
C TYR A 94 -13.96 2.71 -7.01
N ARG A 95 -13.76 1.52 -7.59
CA ARG A 95 -14.08 1.21 -8.99
C ARG A 95 -14.69 -0.18 -9.10
N GLU A 96 -15.63 -0.29 -10.02
CA GLU A 96 -16.35 -1.53 -10.34
C GLU A 96 -16.23 -1.84 -11.84
N LYS A 97 -16.44 -3.11 -12.20
CA LYS A 97 -16.57 -3.56 -13.59
C LYS A 97 -17.88 -3.04 -14.17
N ILE A 98 -17.84 -2.62 -15.43
CA ILE A 98 -19.05 -2.28 -16.19
C ILE A 98 -19.69 -3.61 -16.62
N VAL A 99 -20.79 -3.99 -15.97
CA VAL A 99 -21.53 -5.24 -16.19
C VAL A 99 -22.99 -4.95 -16.59
N ALA A 100 -23.69 -5.96 -17.10
CA ALA A 100 -25.09 -5.82 -17.50
C ALA A 100 -26.02 -5.60 -16.27
N ASP A 101 -27.19 -5.01 -16.52
CA ASP A 101 -28.20 -4.80 -15.48
C ASP A 101 -28.63 -6.14 -14.85
N GLY A 102 -28.57 -6.21 -13.52
CA GLY A 102 -28.92 -7.40 -12.73
C GLY A 102 -27.74 -8.29 -12.33
N ALA A 103 -26.49 -7.93 -12.68
CA ALA A 103 -25.29 -8.62 -12.20
C ALA A 103 -25.16 -8.56 -10.67
N THR A 104 -24.58 -9.60 -10.07
CA THR A 104 -24.35 -9.66 -8.62
C THR A 104 -23.24 -8.70 -8.19
N GLU A 105 -23.18 -8.39 -6.89
CA GLU A 105 -22.15 -7.50 -6.35
C GLU A 105 -20.74 -8.07 -6.57
N GLU A 106 -20.58 -9.41 -6.54
CA GLU A 106 -19.31 -10.08 -6.80
C GLU A 106 -18.85 -9.92 -8.26
N GLU A 107 -19.77 -9.94 -9.22
CA GLU A 107 -19.47 -9.75 -10.64
C GLU A 107 -19.01 -8.31 -10.95
N LYS A 108 -19.44 -7.35 -10.14
CA LYS A 108 -19.01 -5.95 -10.20
C LYS A 108 -17.62 -5.72 -9.63
N VAL A 109 -17.10 -6.61 -8.79
CA VAL A 109 -15.79 -6.42 -8.14
C VAL A 109 -14.67 -6.38 -9.18
N LEU A 110 -13.96 -5.25 -9.22
CA LEU A 110 -12.72 -5.11 -9.98
C LEU A 110 -11.54 -5.56 -9.12
N ARG A 111 -10.92 -6.69 -9.49
CA ARG A 111 -9.69 -7.18 -8.87
C ARG A 111 -8.48 -6.52 -9.52
N ILE A 112 -7.53 -6.08 -8.70
CA ILE A 112 -6.30 -5.42 -9.16
C ILE A 112 -5.07 -5.92 -8.39
N PRO A 113 -3.87 -5.80 -8.98
CA PRO A 113 -2.61 -6.07 -8.28
C PRO A 113 -2.38 -5.11 -7.09
N CYS A 114 -1.57 -5.55 -6.13
CA CYS A 114 -1.13 -4.73 -4.99
C CYS A 114 -0.35 -3.49 -5.47
N ARG A 115 -0.88 -2.29 -5.16
CA ARG A 115 -0.35 -1.02 -5.68
C ARG A 115 0.96 -0.64 -5.01
N SER A 116 1.05 -0.82 -3.69
CA SER A 116 2.25 -0.53 -2.91
C SER A 116 3.43 -1.38 -3.32
N LYS A 117 3.22 -2.67 -3.68
CA LYS A 117 4.26 -3.54 -4.23
C LYS A 117 4.86 -2.98 -5.51
N ALA A 118 4.02 -2.65 -6.49
CA ALA A 118 4.46 -2.09 -7.76
C ALA A 118 5.22 -0.77 -7.56
N LYS A 119 4.70 0.09 -6.67
CA LYS A 119 5.33 1.38 -6.39
C LYS A 119 6.67 1.25 -5.67
N LEU A 120 6.76 0.38 -4.67
CA LEU A 120 7.99 0.16 -3.90
C LEU A 120 9.10 -0.46 -4.77
N LYS A 121 8.73 -1.37 -5.68
CA LYS A 121 9.65 -1.89 -6.70
C LYS A 121 10.20 -0.76 -7.57
N TRP A 122 9.31 0.08 -8.13
CA TRP A 122 9.73 1.22 -8.94
C TRP A 122 10.64 2.20 -8.17
N MET A 123 10.30 2.51 -6.91
CA MET A 123 11.13 3.38 -6.06
C MET A 123 12.52 2.80 -5.83
N SER A 124 12.62 1.47 -5.65
CA SER A 124 13.89 0.76 -5.43
C SER A 124 14.76 0.74 -6.69
N GLU A 125 14.16 0.46 -7.86
CA GLU A 125 14.84 0.51 -9.16
C GLU A 125 15.32 1.92 -9.50
N ARG A 126 14.50 2.93 -9.17
CA ARG A 126 14.87 4.34 -9.35
C ARG A 126 16.05 4.74 -8.47
N LEU A 127 16.04 4.34 -7.20
CA LEU A 127 17.15 4.58 -6.28
C LEU A 127 18.46 3.95 -6.81
N ALA A 128 18.40 2.70 -7.29
CA ALA A 128 19.56 2.01 -7.82
C ALA A 128 20.11 2.66 -9.11
N SER A 129 19.25 3.15 -9.99
CA SER A 129 19.65 3.72 -11.28
C SER A 129 20.03 5.20 -11.22
N ALA A 130 19.43 5.97 -10.32
CA ALA A 130 19.56 7.43 -10.27
C ALA A 130 20.10 7.97 -8.95
N THR A 131 20.47 7.10 -8.01
CA THR A 131 20.99 7.43 -6.67
C THR A 131 20.02 8.20 -5.77
N PHE A 132 18.81 8.45 -6.23
CA PHE A 132 17.74 9.15 -5.53
C PHE A 132 16.39 8.58 -5.95
N THR A 133 15.44 8.56 -5.02
CA THR A 133 14.05 8.18 -5.30
C THR A 133 13.08 9.05 -4.52
N SER A 134 11.91 9.26 -5.09
CA SER A 134 10.78 9.89 -4.40
C SER A 134 9.49 9.24 -4.89
N PHE A 135 8.42 9.34 -4.12
CA PHE A 135 7.14 8.76 -4.56
C PHE A 135 6.59 9.44 -5.81
N TRP A 136 6.83 10.74 -6.01
CA TRP A 136 6.33 11.47 -7.16
C TRP A 136 7.33 11.38 -8.33
N PRO A 137 6.89 11.24 -9.60
CA PRO A 137 7.77 11.16 -10.76
C PRO A 137 8.59 12.43 -11.00
#